data_AF-A0A2D8HK46-F1
#
_entry.id   AF-A0A2D8HK46-F1
#
_cell.length_a   1.000
_cell.length_b   1.000
_cell.length_c   1.000
_cell.angle_alpha   90.00
_cell.angle_beta   90.00
_cell.angle_gamma   90.00
#
_symmetry.space_group_name_H-M   'P 1'
#
loop_
_entity.id
_entity.type
_entity.pdbx_description
1 polymer ?
#
loop_
_entity_poly.entity_id
_entity_poly.type
_entity_poly.pdbx_seq_one_letter_code
_entity_poly.pdbx_strand_id
1 'polypeptide(L)'
;MTADGETSIFAPSNRLPAGSLLRAKRVRVLKGIVAMQETGGDFARWINVERLGREPMTFDVVATESENAALAKSLDIEGVSDVHARGSLSRRGASGQIELTGRLTATATQACVVTLEPVSQAIDVEFTVFYTFDPGDLVIEEAEKVVGMEEPDLPELIVGSRLNLADMITEQIALALDPYPRSADAPELMDNEETLERAKQEQGVHKPFANLKDLMNKK
;
A
#
# COMPACT_ATOMS: atom_id res chain seq x y z
N MET A 1 -51.15 -11.57 -67.36
CA MET A 1 -50.65 -12.92 -67.64
C MET A 1 -49.68 -13.24 -66.51
N THR A 2 -50.16 -13.80 -65.40
CA THR A 2 -50.19 -15.27 -65.10
C THR A 2 -48.76 -15.84 -65.12
N ALA A 3 -48.22 -16.51 -64.11
CA ALA A 3 -48.76 -17.38 -63.05
C ALA A 3 -47.64 -17.50 -61.96
N ASP A 4 -47.95 -17.53 -60.66
CA ASP A 4 -48.27 -18.70 -59.80
C ASP A 4 -47.11 -19.67 -59.51
N GLY A 5 -47.05 -20.10 -58.24
CA GLY A 5 -46.41 -21.35 -57.79
C GLY A 5 -45.37 -21.13 -56.67
N GLU A 6 -45.70 -21.27 -55.38
CA GLU A 6 -45.75 -22.55 -54.62
C GLU A 6 -44.35 -23.20 -54.45
N THR A 7 -43.88 -23.81 -53.36
CA THR A 7 -44.36 -24.14 -52.01
C THR A 7 -43.13 -24.72 -51.27
N SER A 8 -43.01 -24.40 -49.96
CA SER A 8 -42.52 -25.18 -48.80
C SER A 8 -41.49 -26.35 -48.93
N ILE A 9 -40.87 -26.60 -47.77
CA ILE A 9 -40.25 -27.84 -47.25
C ILE A 9 -38.74 -28.00 -47.49
N PHE A 10 -37.93 -27.87 -46.43
CA PHE A 10 -37.08 -28.95 -45.87
C PHE A 10 -36.10 -28.39 -44.80
N ALA A 11 -36.33 -28.78 -43.54
CA ALA A 11 -35.26 -28.92 -42.55
C ALA A 11 -34.71 -30.35 -42.64
N PRO A 12 -33.42 -30.57 -42.36
CA PRO A 12 -33.15 -31.40 -41.19
C PRO A 12 -31.93 -30.95 -40.36
N SER A 13 -32.16 -30.91 -39.05
CA SER A 13 -31.31 -31.44 -37.97
C SER A 13 -29.86 -31.79 -38.35
N ASN A 14 -28.90 -30.96 -37.90
CA ASN A 14 -27.51 -31.40 -37.78
C ASN A 14 -27.13 -31.61 -36.31
N ARG A 15 -26.87 -32.87 -35.99
CA ARG A 15 -26.50 -33.44 -34.69
C ARG A 15 -24.97 -33.40 -34.60
N LEU A 16 -24.41 -32.62 -33.69
CA LEU A 16 -22.96 -32.61 -33.44
C LEU A 16 -22.54 -33.87 -32.65
N PRO A 17 -21.40 -34.51 -32.98
CA PRO A 17 -20.94 -35.71 -32.29
C PRO A 17 -20.28 -35.40 -30.95
N ALA A 18 -20.44 -36.35 -30.02
CA ALA A 18 -19.81 -36.39 -28.72
C ALA A 18 -18.35 -36.89 -28.80
N GLY A 19 -17.48 -36.30 -27.97
CA GLY A 19 -16.25 -36.96 -27.51
C GLY A 19 -14.99 -36.11 -27.60
N SER A 20 -14.58 -35.54 -26.46
CA SER A 20 -13.18 -35.55 -25.98
C SER A 20 -13.07 -34.64 -24.75
N LEU A 21 -12.90 -35.28 -23.60
CA LEU A 21 -12.74 -34.68 -22.28
C LEU A 21 -11.32 -34.08 -22.17
N LEU A 22 -11.17 -32.79 -22.46
CA LEU A 22 -10.07 -32.00 -21.92
C LEU A 22 -10.56 -31.33 -20.64
N ARG A 23 -10.11 -31.86 -19.50
CA ARG A 23 -10.32 -31.27 -18.17
C ARG A 23 -9.73 -29.85 -18.16
N ALA A 24 -10.58 -28.85 -18.40
CA ALA A 24 -10.29 -27.50 -17.98
C ALA A 24 -10.15 -27.54 -16.46
N LYS A 25 -8.92 -27.40 -15.95
CA LYS A 25 -8.70 -27.08 -14.54
C LYS A 25 -9.46 -25.78 -14.28
N ARG A 26 -10.63 -25.89 -13.63
CA ARG A 26 -11.32 -24.75 -13.05
C ARG A 26 -10.33 -24.13 -12.07
N VAL A 27 -9.67 -23.05 -12.49
CA VAL A 27 -9.07 -22.11 -11.55
C VAL A 27 -10.26 -21.58 -10.76
N ARG A 28 -10.40 -22.13 -9.56
CA ARG A 28 -11.37 -21.68 -8.59
C ARG A 28 -10.86 -20.29 -8.19
N VAL A 29 -11.34 -19.27 -8.88
CA VAL A 29 -11.19 -17.88 -8.42
C VAL A 29 -11.89 -17.88 -7.09
N LEU A 30 -11.09 -18.00 -6.02
CA LEU A 30 -11.56 -17.81 -4.67
C LEU A 30 -12.21 -16.45 -4.69
N LYS A 31 -13.52 -16.45 -4.43
CA LYS A 31 -14.33 -15.28 -4.20
C LYS A 31 -13.89 -14.68 -2.86
N GLY A 32 -12.62 -14.27 -2.79
CA GLY A 32 -12.15 -13.27 -1.87
C GLY A 32 -12.68 -11.98 -2.45
N ILE A 33 -13.86 -11.60 -2.00
CA ILE A 33 -14.26 -10.21 -2.00
C ILE A 33 -13.14 -9.52 -1.22
N VAL A 34 -12.15 -8.98 -1.95
CA VAL A 34 -11.40 -7.85 -1.44
C VAL A 34 -12.48 -6.81 -1.24
N ALA A 35 -12.96 -6.71 -0.01
CA ALA A 35 -13.68 -5.53 0.41
C ALA A 35 -12.70 -4.41 0.12
N MET A 36 -12.89 -3.71 -0.99
CA MET A 36 -12.37 -2.37 -1.14
C MET A 36 -13.07 -1.61 -0.02
N GLN A 37 -12.46 -1.63 1.16
CA GLN A 37 -12.78 -0.63 2.14
C GLN A 37 -12.41 0.67 1.44
N GLU A 38 -13.43 1.48 1.16
CA GLU A 38 -13.22 2.87 0.82
C GLU A 38 -12.51 3.48 2.04
N THR A 39 -11.17 3.39 2.08
CA THR A 39 -10.31 3.88 3.17
C THR A 39 -10.22 5.40 3.16
N GLY A 40 -10.86 6.05 2.20
CA GLY A 40 -11.29 7.43 2.33
C GLY A 40 -12.39 7.53 3.37
N GLY A 41 -12.01 7.59 4.65
CA GLY A 41 -12.83 8.27 5.65
C GLY A 41 -13.10 9.73 5.23
N ASP A 42 -13.53 10.57 6.16
CA ASP A 42 -13.93 11.96 5.86
C ASP A 42 -12.88 12.82 5.11
N PHE A 43 -11.65 12.32 4.93
CA PHE A 43 -10.59 12.83 4.06
C PHE A 43 -10.41 11.97 2.80
N ALA A 44 -11.17 12.22 1.73
CA ALA A 44 -10.96 11.57 0.42
C ALA A 44 -10.72 12.62 -0.68
N ARG A 45 -9.79 12.33 -1.61
CA ARG A 45 -9.38 13.21 -2.72
C ARG A 45 -9.17 12.40 -4.00
N TRP A 46 -10.28 12.03 -4.64
CA TRP A 46 -10.27 11.20 -5.83
C TRP A 46 -9.90 11.96 -7.11
N ILE A 47 -8.91 11.46 -7.84
CA ILE A 47 -8.51 11.93 -9.16
C ILE A 47 -8.76 10.81 -10.17
N ASN A 48 -9.46 11.10 -11.26
CA ASN A 48 -9.57 10.17 -12.38
C ASN A 48 -8.31 10.26 -13.26
N VAL A 49 -7.43 9.28 -13.13
CA VAL A 49 -6.13 9.24 -13.80
C VAL A 49 -6.20 8.60 -15.19
N GLU A 50 -7.27 7.87 -15.51
CA GLU A 50 -7.53 7.41 -16.88
C GLU A 50 -7.70 8.61 -17.84
N ARG A 51 -8.32 9.68 -17.35
CA ARG A 51 -8.53 10.93 -18.10
C ARG A 51 -7.35 11.91 -18.03
N LEU A 52 -6.25 11.54 -17.37
CA LEU A 52 -5.06 12.38 -17.32
C LEU A 52 -4.54 12.62 -18.75
N GLY A 53 -4.36 13.89 -19.10
CA GLY A 53 -3.87 14.31 -20.42
C GLY A 53 -2.35 14.12 -20.58
N ARG A 54 -1.79 14.76 -21.61
CA ARG A 54 -0.33 14.83 -21.78
C ARG A 54 0.33 15.86 -20.87
N GLU A 55 -0.39 16.94 -20.57
CA GLU A 55 0.09 17.96 -19.65
C GLU A 55 -0.02 17.47 -18.20
N PRO A 56 0.96 17.78 -17.34
CA PRO A 56 0.88 17.47 -15.91
C PRO A 56 -0.35 18.11 -15.26
N MET A 57 -1.01 17.37 -14.38
CA MET A 57 -2.07 17.87 -13.51
C MET A 57 -1.48 18.20 -12.14
N THR A 58 -1.53 19.46 -11.73
CA THR A 58 -1.09 19.87 -10.38
C THR A 58 -2.18 19.66 -9.34
N PHE A 59 -1.79 19.37 -8.10
CA PHE A 59 -2.69 19.33 -6.95
C PHE A 59 -2.13 20.14 -5.78
N ASP A 60 -3.05 20.64 -4.94
CA ASP A 60 -2.77 21.33 -3.69
C ASP A 60 -3.85 20.91 -2.69
N VAL A 61 -3.44 20.18 -1.65
CA VAL A 61 -4.32 19.59 -0.65
C VAL A 61 -3.91 20.08 0.73
N VAL A 62 -4.78 20.87 1.35
CA VAL A 62 -4.69 21.26 2.76
C VAL A 62 -5.78 20.51 3.53
N ALA A 63 -5.40 19.80 4.58
CA ALA A 63 -6.36 19.10 5.42
C ALA A 63 -7.02 20.05 6.42
N THR A 64 -8.33 19.90 6.60
CA THR A 64 -9.08 20.56 7.67
C THR A 64 -8.82 19.91 9.03
N GLU A 65 -9.24 20.56 10.10
CA GLU A 65 -9.12 20.01 11.46
C GLU A 65 -9.80 18.65 11.63
N SER A 66 -10.99 18.46 11.03
CA SER A 66 -11.69 17.17 11.04
C SER A 66 -10.95 16.10 10.25
N GLU A 67 -10.31 16.47 9.14
CA GLU A 67 -9.54 15.53 8.31
C GLU A 67 -8.21 15.16 8.97
N ASN A 68 -7.56 16.11 9.65
CA ASN A 68 -6.40 15.87 10.51
C ASN A 68 -6.73 14.88 11.64
N ALA A 69 -7.88 15.03 12.29
CA ALA A 69 -8.34 14.08 13.30
C ALA A 69 -8.61 12.67 12.70
N ALA A 70 -9.14 12.61 11.48
CA ALA A 70 -9.33 11.34 10.77
C ALA A 70 -7.99 10.68 10.41
N LEU A 71 -7.00 11.47 9.96
CA LEU A 71 -5.63 10.99 9.69
C LEU A 71 -4.97 10.42 10.94
N ALA A 72 -4.99 11.16 12.05
CA ALA A 72 -4.43 10.70 13.32
C ALA A 72 -5.03 9.35 13.76
N LYS A 73 -6.35 9.21 13.60
CA LYS A 73 -7.07 7.96 13.89
C LYS A 73 -6.67 6.82 12.95
N SER A 74 -6.52 7.08 11.65
CA SER A 74 -6.10 6.08 10.66
C SER A 74 -4.66 5.61 10.90
N LEU A 75 -3.80 6.50 11.37
CA LEU A 75 -2.40 6.24 11.69
C LEU A 75 -2.18 5.67 13.10
N ASP A 76 -3.22 5.64 13.94
CA ASP A 76 -3.16 5.23 15.35
C ASP A 76 -2.12 6.02 16.18
N ILE A 77 -2.11 7.35 16.01
CA ILE A 77 -1.23 8.28 16.73
C ILE A 77 -2.04 9.35 17.46
N GLU A 78 -1.38 10.08 18.37
CA GLU A 78 -2.06 11.06 19.23
C GLU A 78 -2.61 12.26 18.45
N GLY A 79 -1.91 12.68 17.40
CA GLY A 79 -2.32 13.84 16.62
C GLY A 79 -1.59 13.99 15.30
N VAL A 80 -2.26 14.67 14.38
CA VAL A 80 -1.73 15.16 13.11
C VAL A 80 -2.26 16.58 12.93
N SER A 81 -1.43 17.49 12.46
CA SER A 81 -1.82 18.88 12.17
C SER A 81 -1.01 19.45 11.01
N ASP A 82 -1.46 20.59 10.48
CA ASP A 82 -0.77 21.34 9.42
C ASP A 82 -0.44 20.52 8.15
N VAL A 83 -1.27 19.52 7.83
CA VAL A 83 -1.07 18.68 6.65
C VAL A 83 -1.30 19.50 5.38
N HIS A 84 -0.23 19.62 4.59
CA HIS A 84 -0.22 20.25 3.28
C HIS A 84 0.57 19.40 2.30
N ALA A 85 -0.10 18.94 1.25
CA ALA A 85 0.53 18.19 0.16
C ALA A 85 0.34 18.93 -1.16
N ARG A 86 1.44 19.17 -1.88
CA ARG A 86 1.42 19.80 -3.21
C ARG A 86 2.29 19.03 -4.17
N GLY A 87 1.87 18.98 -5.42
CA GLY A 87 2.59 18.19 -6.41
C GLY A 87 1.93 18.17 -7.77
N SER A 88 2.34 17.19 -8.58
CA SER A 88 1.79 16.96 -9.90
C SER A 88 1.70 15.48 -10.25
N LEU A 89 0.74 15.15 -11.12
CA LEU A 89 0.61 13.86 -11.76
C LEU A 89 0.89 14.04 -13.25
N SER A 90 1.70 13.16 -13.82
CA SER A 90 1.99 13.16 -15.25
C SER A 90 2.03 11.74 -15.81
N ARG A 91 1.83 11.61 -17.14
CA ARG A 91 2.03 10.33 -17.82
C ARG A 91 3.50 10.17 -18.19
N ARG A 92 4.09 9.04 -17.78
CA ARG A 92 5.49 8.73 -18.05
C ARG A 92 5.62 7.78 -19.24
N GLY A 93 6.44 8.19 -20.21
CA GLY A 93 6.92 7.34 -21.31
C GLY A 93 5.82 6.68 -22.15
N ALA A 94 6.22 5.62 -22.86
CA ALA A 94 5.31 4.81 -23.68
C ALA A 94 4.54 3.75 -22.87
N SER A 95 4.99 3.43 -21.64
CA SER A 95 4.31 2.48 -20.73
C SER A 95 2.95 3.01 -20.26
N GLY A 96 2.76 4.34 -20.26
CA GLY A 96 1.52 4.95 -19.81
C GLY A 96 1.36 4.96 -18.29
N GLN A 97 2.42 4.63 -17.54
CA GLN A 97 2.50 4.75 -16.09
C GLN A 97 2.23 6.20 -15.66
N ILE A 98 1.67 6.35 -14.47
CA ILE A 98 1.40 7.64 -13.86
C ILE A 98 2.51 7.90 -12.85
N GLU A 99 3.20 9.02 -13.02
CA GLU A 99 4.18 9.51 -12.07
C GLU A 99 3.53 10.62 -11.23
N LEU A 100 3.55 10.44 -9.92
CA LEU A 100 3.07 11.40 -8.94
C LEU A 100 4.27 11.90 -8.15
N THR A 101 4.55 13.20 -8.23
CA THR A 101 5.66 13.85 -7.52
C THR A 101 5.12 14.98 -6.66
N GLY A 102 5.77 15.25 -5.53
CA GLY A 102 5.35 16.34 -4.69
C GLY A 102 6.15 16.50 -3.41
N ARG A 103 5.65 17.39 -2.56
CA ARG A 103 6.16 17.66 -1.22
C ARG A 103 5.01 17.66 -0.23
N LEU A 104 5.24 17.02 0.90
CA LEU A 104 4.32 16.90 2.02
C LEU A 104 4.94 17.57 3.23
N THR A 105 4.18 18.46 3.87
CA THR A 105 4.49 18.97 5.21
C THR A 105 3.37 18.64 6.17
N ALA A 106 3.72 18.29 7.41
CA ALA A 106 2.77 18.04 8.49
C ALA A 106 3.48 18.15 9.85
N THR A 107 2.71 18.21 10.93
CA THR A 107 3.21 17.98 12.29
C THR A 107 2.51 16.75 12.85
N ALA A 108 3.27 15.71 13.18
CA ALA A 108 2.76 14.51 13.83
C ALA A 108 3.04 14.57 15.33
N THR A 109 2.13 14.03 16.13
CA THR A 109 2.28 13.88 17.58
C THR A 109 2.11 12.41 17.95
N GLN A 110 3.11 11.84 18.61
CA GLN A 110 3.12 10.45 19.05
C GLN A 110 3.47 10.38 20.54
N ALA A 111 2.97 9.36 21.22
CA ALA A 111 3.37 9.08 22.59
C ALA A 111 4.84 8.64 22.65
N CYS A 112 5.61 9.22 23.56
CA CYS A 112 6.98 8.80 23.83
C CYS A 112 7.02 7.32 24.22
N VAL A 113 7.90 6.53 23.60
CA VAL A 113 8.02 5.08 23.89
C VAL A 113 8.47 4.76 25.33
N VAL A 114 8.93 5.75 26.08
CA VAL A 114 9.39 5.59 27.48
C VAL A 114 8.39 6.18 28.47
N THR A 115 8.02 7.46 28.29
CA THR A 115 7.20 8.20 29.27
C THR A 115 5.72 8.25 28.91
N LEU A 116 5.37 7.88 27.68
CA LEU A 116 4.05 8.08 27.07
C LEU A 116 3.62 9.56 26.98
N GLU A 117 4.53 10.51 27.20
CA GLU A 117 4.25 11.93 27.01
C GLU A 117 4.23 12.27 25.51
N PRO A 118 3.40 13.23 25.08
CA PRO A 118 3.32 13.65 23.69
C PRO A 118 4.65 14.19 23.15
N VAL A 119 5.10 13.66 22.02
CA VAL A 119 6.29 14.12 21.28
C VAL A 119 5.85 14.56 19.90
N SER A 120 6.21 15.81 19.55
CA SER A 120 5.91 16.38 18.24
C SER A 120 7.08 16.22 17.27
N GLN A 121 6.77 15.83 16.05
CA GLN A 121 7.69 15.71 14.93
C GLN A 121 7.21 16.55 13.76
N ALA A 122 8.09 17.40 13.23
CA ALA A 122 7.86 18.07 11.96
C ALA A 122 8.19 17.11 10.80
N ILE A 123 7.26 16.97 9.87
CA ILE A 123 7.41 16.21 8.63
C ILE A 123 7.55 17.20 7.49
N ASP A 124 8.59 17.00 6.68
CA ASP A 124 8.88 17.77 5.49
C ASP A 124 9.62 16.87 4.50
N VAL A 125 8.86 16.25 3.59
CA VAL A 125 9.38 15.21 2.69
C VAL A 125 9.00 15.50 1.25
N GLU A 126 9.94 15.29 0.34
CA GLU A 126 9.66 15.17 -1.09
C GLU A 126 9.42 13.70 -1.42
N PHE A 127 8.46 13.42 -2.30
CA PHE A 127 8.09 12.06 -2.66
C PHE A 127 7.93 11.92 -4.17
N THR A 128 8.15 10.70 -4.67
CA THR A 128 7.84 10.26 -6.02
C THR A 128 7.22 8.88 -5.94
N VAL A 129 6.02 8.71 -6.48
CA VAL A 129 5.30 7.45 -6.51
C VAL A 129 4.90 7.14 -7.94
N PHE A 130 5.14 5.90 -8.36
CA PHE A 130 4.73 5.43 -9.68
C PHE A 130 3.49 4.58 -9.54
N TYR A 131 2.55 4.76 -10.46
CA TYR A 131 1.35 3.94 -10.56
C TYR A 131 1.23 3.33 -11.95
N THR A 132 0.70 2.11 -12.02
CA THR A 132 0.50 1.37 -13.26
C THR A 132 -0.90 0.78 -13.36
N PHE A 133 -1.40 0.63 -14.58
CA PHE A 133 -2.62 -0.14 -14.86
C PHE A 133 -2.32 -1.61 -15.17
N ASP A 134 -1.05 -1.97 -15.41
CA ASP A 134 -0.63 -3.31 -15.80
C ASP A 134 -0.09 -4.08 -14.58
N PRO A 135 -0.77 -5.15 -14.14
CA PRO A 135 -0.26 -6.00 -13.06
C PRO A 135 1.09 -6.66 -13.38
N GLY A 136 1.47 -6.78 -14.66
CA GLY A 136 2.77 -7.30 -15.07
C GLY A 136 3.94 -6.44 -14.63
N ASP A 137 3.73 -5.13 -14.44
CA ASP A 137 4.75 -4.18 -13.97
C ASP A 137 5.10 -4.35 -12.48
N LEU A 138 4.36 -5.18 -11.73
CA LEU A 138 4.59 -5.45 -10.31
C LEU A 138 5.62 -6.56 -10.05
N VAL A 139 6.13 -7.20 -11.11
CA VAL A 139 6.99 -8.38 -10.99
C VAL A 139 8.44 -7.96 -11.21
N ILE A 140 9.29 -8.18 -10.19
CA ILE A 140 10.74 -8.16 -10.36
C ILE A 140 11.13 -9.54 -10.89
N GLU A 141 11.57 -9.64 -12.14
CA GLU A 141 12.24 -10.86 -12.60
C GLU A 141 13.49 -11.08 -11.73
N GLU A 142 13.69 -12.29 -11.20
CA GLU A 142 14.82 -12.69 -10.36
C GLU A 142 16.15 -12.64 -11.17
N ALA A 143 16.56 -11.46 -11.61
CA ALA A 143 17.92 -11.21 -12.02
C ALA A 143 18.77 -11.19 -10.73
N GLU A 144 19.75 -12.10 -10.68
CA GLU A 144 20.69 -12.35 -9.58
C GLU A 144 20.78 -11.21 -8.56
N LYS A 145 20.28 -11.43 -7.34
CA LYS A 145 20.40 -10.49 -6.21
C LYS A 145 21.87 -10.15 -5.98
N VAL A 146 22.34 -9.07 -6.57
CA VAL A 146 23.64 -8.48 -6.29
C VAL A 146 23.50 -7.73 -4.97
N VAL A 147 24.22 -8.19 -3.94
CA VAL A 147 24.26 -7.52 -2.63
C VAL A 147 24.78 -6.10 -2.83
N GLY A 148 23.94 -5.10 -2.52
CA GLY A 148 24.29 -3.67 -2.58
C GLY A 148 23.64 -2.85 -3.69
N MET A 149 22.76 -3.43 -4.51
CA MET A 149 21.86 -2.64 -5.37
C MET A 149 20.58 -2.30 -4.60
N GLU A 150 20.17 -1.04 -4.67
CA GLU A 150 18.87 -0.58 -4.17
C GLU A 150 17.78 -1.23 -5.02
N GLU A 151 16.83 -1.91 -4.36
CA GLU A 151 15.70 -2.53 -5.07
C GLU A 151 14.87 -1.40 -5.71
N PRO A 152 14.48 -1.53 -6.98
CA PRO A 152 13.69 -0.48 -7.63
C PRO A 152 12.32 -0.37 -6.95
N ASP A 153 11.89 0.87 -6.68
CA ASP A 153 10.51 1.13 -6.25
C ASP A 153 9.55 0.64 -7.33
N LEU A 154 8.85 -0.45 -7.03
CA LEU A 154 7.84 -1.00 -7.91
C LEU A 154 6.65 -0.04 -8.00
N PRO A 155 6.02 0.11 -9.17
CA PRO A 155 4.83 0.92 -9.30
C PRO A 155 3.67 0.29 -8.51
N GLU A 156 2.79 1.12 -7.99
CA GLU A 156 1.54 0.69 -7.37
C GLU A 156 0.45 0.41 -8.43
N LEU A 157 -0.36 -0.62 -8.19
CA LEU A 157 -1.45 -0.96 -9.11
C LEU A 157 -2.66 -0.04 -8.93
N ILE A 158 -3.08 0.60 -10.02
CA ILE A 158 -4.32 1.37 -10.07
C ILE A 158 -5.50 0.41 -10.20
N VAL A 159 -6.35 0.36 -9.17
CA VAL A 159 -7.60 -0.39 -9.22
C VAL A 159 -8.71 0.50 -9.79
N GLY A 160 -9.24 0.13 -10.96
CA GLY A 160 -10.26 0.92 -11.65
C GLY A 160 -9.65 2.06 -12.46
N SER A 161 -10.04 3.30 -12.17
CA SER A 161 -9.59 4.47 -12.96
C SER A 161 -9.24 5.70 -12.11
N ARG A 162 -9.13 5.52 -10.79
CA ARG A 162 -8.96 6.63 -9.84
C ARG A 162 -7.86 6.37 -8.85
N LEU A 163 -7.17 7.44 -8.47
CA LEU A 163 -6.28 7.50 -7.32
C LEU A 163 -6.90 8.36 -6.23
N ASN A 164 -6.72 7.97 -4.98
CA ASN A 164 -7.09 8.78 -3.83
C ASN A 164 -5.82 9.44 -3.28
N LEU A 165 -5.69 10.75 -3.42
CA LEU A 165 -4.53 11.46 -2.88
C LEU A 165 -4.47 11.38 -1.35
N ALA A 166 -5.60 11.19 -0.67
CA ALA A 166 -5.60 11.07 0.79
C ALA A 166 -4.92 9.79 1.27
N ASP A 167 -5.07 8.67 0.55
CA ASP A 167 -4.38 7.42 0.89
C ASP A 167 -2.86 7.61 0.72
N MET A 168 -2.43 8.19 -0.40
CA MET A 168 -1.02 8.53 -0.65
C MET A 168 -0.47 9.47 0.45
N ILE A 169 -1.20 10.53 0.81
CA ILE A 169 -0.78 11.45 1.89
C ILE A 169 -0.63 10.69 3.21
N THR A 170 -1.58 9.82 3.53
CA THR A 170 -1.55 9.01 4.77
C THR A 170 -0.33 8.11 4.79
N GLU A 171 -0.03 7.43 3.68
CA GLU A 171 1.14 6.58 3.54
C GLU A 171 2.45 7.36 3.66
N GLN A 172 2.57 8.51 2.99
CA GLN A 172 3.77 9.35 3.08
C GLN A 172 3.98 9.91 4.49
N ILE A 173 2.92 10.23 5.23
CA ILE A 173 3.03 10.56 6.66
C ILE A 173 3.56 9.35 7.42
N ALA A 174 2.95 8.17 7.24
CA ALA A 174 3.33 6.95 7.95
C ALA A 174 4.81 6.57 7.72
N LEU A 175 5.30 6.69 6.49
CA LEU A 175 6.70 6.43 6.13
C LEU A 175 7.67 7.43 6.78
N ALA A 176 7.23 8.66 7.03
CA ALA A 176 8.04 9.71 7.62
C ALA A 176 8.03 9.71 9.16
N LEU A 177 7.12 8.99 9.81
CA LEU A 177 7.03 8.95 11.28
C LEU A 177 8.30 8.35 11.90
N ASP A 178 8.74 8.92 13.03
CA ASP A 178 9.73 8.28 13.90
C ASP A 178 9.10 7.01 14.50
N PRO A 179 9.67 5.81 14.26
CA PRO A 179 9.16 4.58 14.85
C PRO A 179 9.37 4.50 16.36
N TYR A 180 10.28 5.29 16.94
CA TYR A 180 10.63 5.27 18.36
C TYR A 180 10.73 6.68 18.96
N PRO A 181 9.65 7.48 18.93
CA PRO A 181 9.67 8.85 19.41
C PRO A 181 10.05 8.91 20.89
N ARG A 182 11.01 9.79 21.21
CA ARG A 182 11.50 9.97 22.59
C ARG A 182 11.47 11.44 22.98
N SER A 183 10.91 11.70 24.16
CA SER A 183 11.03 13.01 24.81
C SER A 183 12.49 13.27 25.16
N ALA A 184 12.92 14.53 25.08
CA ALA A 184 14.25 14.94 25.52
C ALA A 184 14.46 14.71 27.03
N ASP A 185 13.37 14.68 27.80
CA ASP A 185 13.37 14.42 29.24
C ASP A 185 13.23 12.91 29.57
N ALA A 186 13.12 12.05 28.55
CA ALA A 186 13.02 10.62 28.77
C ALA A 186 14.29 10.11 29.48
N PRO A 187 14.16 9.35 30.58
CA PRO A 187 15.32 8.82 31.29
C PRO A 187 16.16 7.96 30.33
N GLU A 188 17.48 8.20 30.32
CA GLU A 188 18.39 7.28 29.65
C GLU A 188 18.25 5.90 30.29
N LEU A 189 17.92 4.91 29.46
CA LEU A 189 18.07 3.51 29.85
C LEU A 189 19.57 3.27 29.97
N MET A 190 20.10 3.47 31.18
CA MET A 190 21.46 3.09 31.48
C MET A 190 21.49 1.59 31.63
N ASP A 191 22.10 0.91 30.66
CA ASP A 191 22.48 -0.50 30.70
C ASP A 191 23.60 -0.70 31.74
N ASN A 192 23.36 -0.36 33.00
CA ASN A 192 24.32 -0.64 34.05
C ASN A 192 24.21 -2.11 34.48
N GLU A 193 25.36 -2.72 34.80
CA GLU A 193 25.45 -4.14 35.17
C GLU A 193 24.50 -4.49 36.32
N GLU A 194 24.22 -3.55 37.20
CA GLU A 194 23.31 -3.72 38.34
C GLU A 194 21.85 -3.90 37.91
N THR A 195 21.38 -3.14 36.91
CA THR A 195 20.03 -3.25 36.34
C THR A 195 19.87 -4.54 35.55
N LEU A 196 20.91 -4.93 34.80
CA LEU A 196 20.95 -6.21 34.07
C LEU A 196 20.98 -7.41 35.03
N GLU A 197 21.75 -7.36 36.11
CA GLU A 197 21.77 -8.43 37.12
C GLU A 197 20.45 -8.52 37.88
N ARG A 198 19.81 -7.40 38.21
CA ARG A 198 18.47 -7.41 38.83
C ARG A 198 17.42 -8.02 37.90
N ALA A 199 17.44 -7.66 36.62
CA ALA A 199 16.56 -8.24 35.61
C ALA A 199 16.81 -9.75 35.40
N LYS A 200 18.07 -10.21 35.42
CA LYS A 200 18.43 -11.65 35.38
C LYS A 200 17.97 -12.42 36.62
N GLN A 201 17.94 -11.77 37.78
CA GLN A 201 17.48 -12.37 39.04
C GLN A 201 15.95 -12.44 39.11
N GLU A 202 15.24 -11.42 38.61
CA GLU A 202 13.78 -11.35 38.57
C GLU A 202 13.18 -12.25 37.47
N GLN A 203 13.83 -12.36 36.31
CA GLN A 203 13.52 -13.36 35.29
C GLN A 203 14.13 -14.70 35.69
N GLY A 204 13.55 -15.35 36.71
CA GLY A 204 13.93 -16.70 37.10
C GLY A 204 14.13 -17.59 35.86
N VAL A 205 15.30 -18.25 35.77
CA VAL A 205 15.91 -18.90 34.60
C VAL A 205 14.91 -19.49 33.60
N HIS A 206 14.26 -18.65 32.81
CA HIS A 206 13.42 -19.07 31.70
C HIS A 206 14.29 -18.92 30.46
N LYS A 207 14.76 -20.05 29.92
CA LYS A 207 15.62 -20.09 28.74
C LYS A 207 14.78 -20.48 27.51
N PRO A 208 14.01 -19.55 26.90
CA PRO A 208 13.10 -19.84 25.80
C PRO A 208 13.81 -20.42 24.56
N PHE A 209 15.11 -20.17 24.43
CA PHE A 209 15.94 -20.65 23.32
C PHE A 209 16.98 -21.71 23.73
N ALA A 210 16.84 -22.34 24.91
CA ALA A 210 17.79 -23.34 25.39
C ALA A 210 18.02 -24.49 24.40
N ASN A 211 16.98 -24.85 23.64
CA ASN A 211 17.00 -25.97 22.71
C ASN A 211 17.41 -25.57 21.28
N LEU A 212 17.75 -24.30 21.04
CA LEU A 212 18.13 -23.83 19.69
C LEU A 212 19.40 -24.52 19.19
N LYS A 213 20.34 -24.80 20.10
CA LYS A 213 21.58 -25.53 19.80
C LYS A 213 21.30 -26.95 19.28
N ASP A 214 20.25 -27.60 19.78
CA ASP A 214 19.86 -28.94 19.35
C ASP A 214 19.13 -28.92 18.00
N LEU A 215 18.44 -27.82 17.68
CA LEU A 215 17.78 -27.60 16.40
C LEU A 215 18.79 -27.26 15.28
N MET A 216 19.87 -26.54 15.58
CA MET A 216 20.92 -26.22 14.61
C MET A 216 21.76 -27.44 14.18
N ASN A 217 21.80 -28.48 15.02
CA ASN A 217 22.54 -29.71 14.75
C ASN A 217 21.67 -30.83 14.16
N LYS A 218 20.37 -30.58 13.99
CA LYS A 218 19.44 -31.51 13.35
C LYS A 218 19.45 -31.28 11.84
N LYS A 219 20.16 -32.14 11.14
CA LYS A 219 20.14 -32.29 9.68
C LYS A 219 18.96 -33.14 9.24
#